data_AF-A0A7R9ZJM0-F1
#
_entry.id   AF-A0A7R9ZJM0-F1
#
_cell.length_a   1.000
_cell.length_b   1.000
_cell.length_c   1.000
_cell.angle_alpha   90.00
_cell.angle_beta   90.00
_cell.angle_gamma   90.00
#
_symmetry.space_group_name_H-M   'P 1'
#
loop_
_entity.id
_entity.type
_entity.pdbx_description
1 polymer ?
#
loop_
_entity_poly.entity_id
_entity_poly.type
_entity_poly.pdbx_seq_one_letter_code
_entity_poly.pdbx_strand_id
1 'polypeptide(L)'
;MFEPPPSEQQTTSGVWEAVHRHLGSHAQVSVVGHSFGSCPITWLVHSPYSYKIRQIVLVDPVSILLSEPDVITNFLYARTAMKQRPRHARIGVVSNELFTEHYLRRHFAWYNSELWLEDLPSSGYCKVLVCLSEYDEVLPFEKVRRELDRVSSSWRGNVGGGGSCCANFGRNVAAASAAVPTSATSSPVTPTSAAIPRSSNKHANFDVLVWEGAGHGHCVSRPRTWRQMQSVMKRQEQIILRQRTTHTVGDRRRWQNVRMRGVAAAKDA
;
A
#
# COMPACT_ATOMS: atom_id res chain seq x y z
N MET A 1 5.94 34.40 -11.57
CA MET A 1 5.96 33.62 -10.31
C MET A 1 5.23 32.32 -10.64
N PHE A 2 5.85 31.15 -10.46
CA PHE A 2 5.16 29.88 -10.69
C PHE A 2 4.13 29.67 -9.57
N GLU A 3 2.93 29.21 -9.93
CA GLU A 3 1.92 28.82 -8.94
C GLU A 3 2.47 27.64 -8.11
N PRO A 4 2.30 27.64 -6.77
CA PRO A 4 2.73 26.52 -5.96
C PRO A 4 1.97 25.24 -6.38
N PRO A 5 2.59 24.06 -6.22
CA PRO A 5 1.90 22.79 -6.44
C PRO A 5 0.69 22.67 -5.48
N PRO A 6 -0.32 21.86 -5.84
CA PRO A 6 -1.45 21.62 -4.95
C PRO A 6 -0.99 20.99 -3.64
N SER A 7 -1.54 21.45 -2.52
CA SER A 7 -1.34 20.83 -1.21
C SER A 7 -1.93 19.42 -1.16
N GLU A 8 -1.64 18.69 -0.10
CA GLU A 8 -2.18 17.37 0.18
C GLU A 8 -3.71 17.43 0.31
N GLN A 9 -4.23 18.47 0.97
CA GLN A 9 -5.67 18.70 1.11
C GLN A 9 -6.32 19.03 -0.23
N GLN A 10 -5.69 19.87 -1.06
CA GLN A 10 -6.18 20.19 -2.40
C GLN A 10 -6.18 18.95 -3.29
N THR A 11 -5.11 18.15 -3.23
CA THR A 11 -4.97 16.90 -3.99
C THR A 11 -6.06 15.89 -3.61
N THR A 12 -6.24 15.62 -2.32
CA THR A 12 -7.27 14.69 -1.85
C THR A 12 -8.68 15.18 -2.16
N SER A 13 -8.95 16.49 -1.99
CA SER A 13 -10.24 17.09 -2.34
C SER A 13 -10.54 16.96 -3.83
N GLY A 14 -9.56 17.25 -4.70
CA GLY A 14 -9.71 17.12 -6.16
C GLY A 14 -9.95 15.69 -6.60
N VAL A 15 -9.26 14.71 -5.98
CA VAL A 15 -9.51 13.28 -6.25
C VAL A 15 -10.95 12.91 -5.89
N TRP A 16 -11.43 13.29 -4.70
CA TRP A 16 -12.79 12.96 -4.27
C TRP A 16 -13.86 13.71 -5.06
N GLU A 17 -13.60 14.94 -5.47
CA GLU A 17 -14.46 15.69 -6.39
C GLU A 17 -14.61 14.95 -7.72
N ALA A 18 -13.50 14.48 -8.31
CA ALA A 18 -13.53 13.71 -9.55
C ALA A 18 -14.31 12.39 -9.37
N VAL A 19 -14.10 11.68 -8.26
CA VAL A 19 -14.86 10.46 -7.94
C VAL A 19 -16.35 10.75 -7.82
N HIS A 20 -16.76 11.80 -7.08
CA HIS A 20 -18.17 12.12 -6.89
C HIS A 20 -18.83 12.56 -8.21
N ARG A 21 -18.11 13.33 -9.02
CA ARG A 21 -18.60 13.81 -10.33
C ARG A 21 -18.77 12.68 -11.34
N HIS A 22 -17.82 11.76 -11.42
CA HIS A 22 -17.79 10.77 -12.50
C HIS A 22 -18.28 9.37 -12.12
N LEU A 23 -18.17 8.99 -10.84
CA LEU A 23 -18.58 7.66 -10.34
C LEU A 23 -19.78 7.73 -9.38
N GLY A 24 -20.12 8.92 -8.88
CA GLY A 24 -21.21 9.16 -7.95
C GLY A 24 -20.78 9.23 -6.47
N SER A 25 -21.63 9.84 -5.64
CA SER A 25 -21.34 10.09 -4.22
C SER A 25 -21.19 8.83 -3.37
N HIS A 26 -21.78 7.70 -3.78
CA HIS A 26 -21.70 6.42 -3.07
C HIS A 26 -20.67 5.45 -3.66
N ALA A 27 -19.91 5.89 -4.67
CA ALA A 27 -18.88 5.07 -5.29
C ALA A 27 -17.83 4.64 -4.28
N GLN A 28 -17.43 3.38 -4.41
CA GLN A 28 -16.33 2.79 -3.66
C GLN A 28 -15.20 2.51 -4.63
N VAL A 29 -13.97 2.80 -4.23
CA VAL A 29 -12.84 2.87 -5.16
C VAL A 29 -11.72 1.93 -4.75
N SER A 30 -10.95 1.51 -5.75
CA SER A 30 -9.63 0.90 -5.58
C SER A 30 -8.58 1.94 -5.97
N VAL A 31 -7.58 2.13 -5.13
CA VAL A 31 -6.47 3.07 -5.38
C VAL A 31 -5.19 2.30 -5.62
N VAL A 32 -4.41 2.75 -6.62
CA VAL A 32 -3.15 2.12 -7.01
C VAL A 32 -2.09 3.21 -7.15
N GLY A 33 -0.97 3.05 -6.46
CA GLY A 33 0.11 4.01 -6.46
C GLY A 33 1.44 3.30 -6.61
N HIS A 34 2.23 3.76 -7.58
CA HIS A 34 3.60 3.29 -7.80
C HIS A 34 4.60 4.35 -7.36
N SER A 35 5.67 3.94 -6.68
CA SER A 35 6.75 4.85 -6.29
C SER A 35 6.18 6.05 -5.53
N PHE A 36 6.49 7.27 -5.98
CA PHE A 36 5.95 8.54 -5.48
C PHE A 36 4.41 8.58 -5.40
N GLY A 37 3.69 7.84 -6.25
CA GLY A 37 2.24 7.71 -6.20
C GLY A 37 1.71 7.06 -4.90
N SER A 38 2.58 6.46 -4.08
CA SER A 38 2.20 6.00 -2.75
C SER A 38 1.98 7.14 -1.76
N CYS A 39 2.60 8.32 -1.97
CA CYS A 39 2.42 9.51 -1.12
C CYS A 39 0.99 10.08 -1.18
N PRO A 40 0.38 10.35 -2.35
CA PRO A 40 -1.02 10.77 -2.39
C PRO A 40 -1.99 9.70 -1.91
N ILE A 41 -1.64 8.41 -1.97
CA ILE A 41 -2.43 7.35 -1.31
C ILE A 41 -2.38 7.50 0.20
N THR A 42 -1.23 7.79 0.80
CA THR A 42 -1.11 8.12 2.23
C THR A 42 -2.11 9.24 2.58
N TRP A 43 -2.13 10.33 1.82
CA TRP A 43 -3.05 11.44 2.05
C TRP A 43 -4.53 11.02 1.92
N LEU A 44 -4.86 10.16 0.96
CA LEU A 44 -6.22 9.62 0.80
C LEU A 44 -6.65 8.74 1.98
N VAL A 45 -5.71 7.96 2.55
CA VAL A 45 -5.96 7.14 3.76
C VAL A 45 -6.32 8.02 4.96
N HIS A 46 -5.68 9.19 5.09
CA HIS A 46 -5.99 10.18 6.14
C HIS A 46 -7.17 11.11 5.81
N SER A 47 -7.75 11.01 4.61
CA SER A 47 -8.85 11.89 4.21
C SER A 47 -10.19 11.46 4.83
N PRO A 48 -11.18 12.38 4.97
CA PRO A 48 -12.50 12.06 5.52
C PRO A 48 -13.27 10.97 4.77
N TYR A 49 -12.90 10.69 3.51
CA TYR A 49 -13.55 9.71 2.64
C TYR A 49 -12.79 8.38 2.54
N SER A 50 -11.77 8.15 3.37
CA SER A 50 -10.97 6.91 3.38
C SER A 50 -11.82 5.64 3.50
N TYR A 51 -12.96 5.71 4.19
CA TYR A 51 -13.94 4.62 4.31
C TYR A 51 -14.53 4.13 2.96
N LYS A 52 -14.40 4.91 1.88
CA LYS A 52 -14.82 4.54 0.52
C LYS A 52 -13.77 3.70 -0.22
N ILE A 53 -12.53 3.68 0.26
CA ILE A 53 -11.44 2.92 -0.33
C ILE A 53 -11.61 1.45 0.09
N ARG A 54 -11.75 0.57 -0.90
CA ARG A 54 -11.93 -0.89 -0.67
C ARG A 54 -10.72 -1.70 -1.03
N GLN A 55 -9.81 -1.14 -1.82
CA GLN A 55 -8.56 -1.77 -2.15
C GLN A 55 -7.46 -0.72 -2.27
N ILE A 56 -6.33 -0.97 -1.62
CA ILE A 56 -5.12 -0.17 -1.70
C ILE A 56 -4.03 -1.04 -2.32
N VAL A 57 -3.45 -0.59 -3.42
CA VAL A 57 -2.33 -1.25 -4.08
C VAL A 57 -1.13 -0.32 -4.09
N LEU A 58 -0.08 -0.73 -3.39
CA LEU A 58 1.17 0.00 -3.25
C LEU A 58 2.25 -0.75 -4.02
N VAL A 59 2.79 -0.15 -5.08
CA VAL A 59 3.83 -0.75 -5.91
C VAL A 59 5.12 -0.01 -5.67
N ASP A 60 6.15 -0.72 -5.17
CA ASP A 60 7.43 -0.12 -4.77
C ASP A 60 7.22 1.21 -4.02
N PRO A 61 6.48 1.22 -2.89
CA PRO A 61 5.99 2.44 -2.26
C PRO A 61 7.10 3.20 -1.52
N VAL A 62 7.41 4.41 -1.99
CA VAL A 62 8.43 5.26 -1.35
C VAL A 62 7.96 5.90 -0.06
N SER A 63 6.64 5.87 0.21
CA SER A 63 6.07 6.42 1.44
C SER A 63 6.34 5.56 2.68
N ILE A 64 6.72 4.29 2.54
CA ILE A 64 7.05 3.43 3.69
C ILE A 64 8.50 3.68 4.11
N LEU A 65 8.73 3.96 5.40
CA LEU A 65 10.04 4.34 5.94
C LEU A 65 10.61 5.59 5.25
N LEU A 66 9.75 6.55 4.89
CA LEU A 66 10.17 7.77 4.19
C LEU A 66 11.05 8.68 5.06
N SER A 67 10.93 8.60 6.38
CA SER A 67 11.80 9.29 7.34
C SER A 67 13.24 8.75 7.36
N GLU A 68 13.44 7.52 6.89
CA GLU A 68 14.78 6.92 6.80
C GLU A 68 15.58 7.53 5.64
N PRO A 69 16.91 7.64 5.78
CA PRO A 69 17.74 8.34 4.81
C PRO A 69 17.84 7.63 3.46
N ASP A 70 17.52 6.34 3.37
CA ASP A 70 17.75 5.52 2.17
C ASP A 70 17.04 6.08 0.94
N VAL A 71 15.74 6.34 1.01
CA VAL A 71 14.95 6.82 -0.15
C VAL A 71 15.47 8.15 -0.65
N ILE A 72 15.70 9.09 0.27
CA ILE A 72 16.21 10.43 -0.03
C ILE A 72 17.60 10.34 -0.63
N THR A 73 18.49 9.56 -0.02
CA THR A 73 19.88 9.42 -0.46
C THR A 73 19.93 8.76 -1.83
N ASN A 74 19.22 7.65 -2.00
CA ASN A 74 19.21 6.89 -3.25
C ASN A 74 18.59 7.71 -4.39
N PHE A 75 17.45 8.37 -4.17
CA PHE A 75 16.75 9.10 -5.23
C PHE A 75 17.34 10.49 -5.54
N LEU A 76 17.63 11.30 -4.51
CA LEU A 76 18.02 12.71 -4.65
C LEU A 76 19.53 12.97 -4.61
N TYR A 77 20.32 12.11 -3.97
CA TYR A 77 21.75 12.39 -3.74
C TYR A 77 22.71 11.42 -4.47
N ALA A 78 22.34 10.15 -4.65
CA ALA A 78 23.14 9.16 -5.40
C ALA A 78 23.06 9.31 -6.93
N ARG A 79 22.61 10.48 -7.41
CA ARG A 79 22.31 10.83 -8.80
C ARG A 79 23.46 10.57 -9.77
N THR A 80 24.69 10.90 -9.38
CA THR A 80 25.88 10.76 -10.24
C THR A 80 26.30 9.30 -10.40
N ALA A 81 26.19 8.51 -9.32
CA ALA A 81 26.50 7.09 -9.32
C ALA A 81 25.44 6.27 -10.09
N MET A 82 24.17 6.70 -10.07
CA MET A 82 23.10 6.04 -10.83
C MET A 82 23.16 6.32 -12.34
N LYS A 83 23.54 7.52 -12.76
CA LYS A 83 23.72 7.85 -14.21
C LYS A 83 24.81 7.00 -14.87
N GLN A 84 25.87 6.66 -14.14
CA GLN A 84 26.97 5.84 -14.65
C GLN A 84 26.62 4.35 -14.76
N ARG A 85 25.49 3.91 -14.19
CA ARG A 85 25.04 2.52 -14.25
C ARG A 85 23.90 2.39 -15.25
N PRO A 86 24.06 1.64 -16.36
CA PRO A 86 23.04 1.57 -17.42
C PRO A 86 21.68 1.07 -16.93
N ARG A 87 21.64 0.25 -15.86
CA ARG A 87 20.38 -0.22 -15.24
C ARG A 87 19.58 0.89 -14.53
N HIS A 88 20.23 1.96 -14.07
CA HIS A 88 19.61 3.01 -13.23
C HIS A 88 19.44 4.35 -13.96
N ALA A 89 19.79 4.41 -15.25
CA ALA A 89 19.73 5.63 -16.06
C ALA A 89 18.32 6.25 -16.08
N ARG A 90 17.25 5.42 -16.09
CA ARG A 90 15.85 5.91 -16.10
C ARG A 90 15.49 6.69 -14.84
N ILE A 91 15.88 6.18 -13.67
CA ILE A 91 15.63 6.84 -12.38
C ILE A 91 16.47 8.11 -12.29
N GLY A 92 17.71 8.07 -12.79
CA GLY A 92 18.53 9.26 -12.95
C GLY A 92 17.85 10.33 -13.81
N VAL A 93 17.18 9.99 -14.91
CA VAL A 93 16.46 10.99 -15.72
C VAL A 93 15.27 11.58 -14.96
N VAL A 94 14.45 10.75 -14.33
CA VAL A 94 13.26 11.21 -13.57
C VAL A 94 13.67 12.06 -12.36
N SER A 95 14.70 11.67 -11.62
CA SER A 95 15.15 12.39 -10.43
C SER A 95 15.91 13.70 -10.71
N ASN A 96 16.32 13.92 -11.97
CA ASN A 96 16.94 15.15 -12.45
C ASN A 96 15.98 16.02 -13.29
N GLU A 97 14.72 15.62 -13.42
CA GLU A 97 13.71 16.48 -14.04
C GLU A 97 13.49 17.72 -13.14
N LEU A 98 13.55 18.91 -13.74
CA LEU A 98 13.66 20.19 -13.04
C LEU A 98 12.51 20.41 -12.06
N PHE A 99 11.27 20.11 -12.47
CA PHE A 99 10.10 20.33 -11.63
C PHE A 99 9.98 19.31 -10.51
N THR A 100 10.35 18.06 -10.78
CA THR A 100 10.43 16.98 -9.78
C THR A 100 11.43 17.32 -8.69
N GLU A 101 12.64 17.76 -9.06
CA GLU A 101 13.63 18.19 -8.09
C GLU A 101 13.16 19.42 -7.30
N HIS A 102 12.64 20.44 -7.98
CA HIS A 102 12.16 21.66 -7.34
C HIS A 102 11.06 21.36 -6.33
N TYR A 103 10.09 20.53 -6.71
CA TYR A 103 9.01 20.07 -5.86
C TYR A 103 9.55 19.33 -4.62
N LEU A 104 10.35 18.28 -4.82
CA LEU A 104 10.86 17.45 -3.72
C LEU A 104 11.72 18.21 -2.72
N ARG A 105 12.47 19.23 -3.17
CA ARG A 105 13.35 20.04 -2.30
C ARG A 105 12.66 21.20 -1.60
N ARG A 106 11.55 21.73 -2.14
CA ARG A 106 10.96 22.99 -1.66
C ARG A 106 9.51 22.90 -1.20
N HIS A 107 8.73 22.01 -1.79
CA HIS A 107 7.28 21.97 -1.61
C HIS A 107 6.77 20.62 -1.12
N PHE A 108 7.58 19.56 -1.21
CA PHE A 108 7.13 18.24 -0.84
C PHE A 108 6.93 18.10 0.67
N ALA A 109 5.74 17.65 1.04
CA ALA A 109 5.34 17.46 2.43
C ALA A 109 5.85 16.13 2.99
N TRP A 110 7.16 16.04 3.18
CA TRP A 110 7.86 14.84 3.66
C TRP A 110 7.16 14.16 4.84
N TYR A 111 6.81 14.93 5.87
CA TYR A 111 6.17 14.43 7.08
C TYR A 111 4.79 13.81 6.81
N ASN A 112 3.95 14.49 6.04
CA ASN A 112 2.58 14.03 5.72
C ASN A 112 2.56 12.93 4.65
N SER A 113 3.68 12.69 3.96
CA SER A 113 3.81 11.69 2.91
C SER A 113 4.34 10.35 3.38
N GLU A 114 4.79 10.25 4.63
CA GLU A 114 5.18 8.98 5.24
C GLU A 114 3.95 8.16 5.61
N LEU A 115 3.87 6.94 5.09
CA LEU A 115 2.82 5.99 5.41
C LEU A 115 3.25 5.11 6.57
N TRP A 116 2.57 5.24 7.70
CA TRP A 116 2.67 4.28 8.79
C TRP A 116 1.75 3.10 8.46
N LEU A 117 2.28 1.88 8.56
CA LEU A 117 1.53 0.69 8.21
C LEU A 117 0.34 0.44 9.15
N GLU A 118 0.40 1.00 10.35
CA GLU A 118 -0.65 1.01 11.36
C GLU A 118 -1.87 1.84 10.94
N ASP A 119 -1.68 2.85 10.09
CA ASP A 119 -2.78 3.68 9.58
C ASP A 119 -3.59 2.96 8.51
N LEU A 120 -3.06 1.85 7.97
CA LEU A 120 -3.80 1.05 7.02
C LEU A 120 -5.00 0.36 7.67
N PRO A 121 -6.14 0.32 6.96
CA PRO A 121 -7.38 -0.21 7.52
C PRO A 121 -7.27 -1.70 7.87
N SER A 122 -7.27 -2.00 9.17
CA SER A 122 -7.18 -3.37 9.69
C SER A 122 -8.53 -4.09 9.74
N SER A 123 -9.64 -3.36 9.72
CA SER A 123 -11.02 -3.84 9.99
C SER A 123 -11.68 -4.64 8.86
N GLY A 124 -10.90 -5.18 7.92
CA GLY A 124 -11.40 -6.15 6.92
C GLY A 124 -12.21 -5.60 5.76
N TYR A 125 -12.62 -4.33 5.84
CA TYR A 125 -13.43 -3.67 4.83
C TYR A 125 -12.64 -3.21 3.60
N CYS A 126 -11.31 -3.11 3.73
CA CYS A 126 -10.37 -2.72 2.70
C CYS A 126 -9.27 -3.79 2.59
N LYS A 127 -8.88 -4.11 1.36
CA LYS A 127 -7.79 -5.04 1.06
C LYS A 127 -6.55 -4.28 0.66
N VAL A 128 -5.41 -4.67 1.18
CA VAL A 128 -4.11 -4.05 0.90
C VAL A 128 -3.25 -5.04 0.13
N LEU A 129 -2.63 -4.57 -0.94
CA LEU A 129 -1.59 -5.28 -1.68
C LEU A 129 -0.35 -4.40 -1.72
N VAL A 130 0.78 -4.92 -1.24
CA VAL A 130 2.08 -4.28 -1.41
C VAL A 130 2.91 -5.12 -2.38
N CYS A 131 3.34 -4.52 -3.49
CA CYS A 131 4.24 -5.12 -4.45
C CYS A 131 5.65 -4.57 -4.26
N LEU A 132 6.65 -5.43 -4.17
CA LEU A 132 8.05 -5.06 -3.97
C LEU A 132 8.94 -5.68 -5.02
N SER A 133 9.89 -4.90 -5.52
CA SER A 133 10.99 -5.32 -6.37
C SER A 133 12.21 -5.71 -5.53
N GLU A 134 12.77 -6.90 -5.74
CA GLU A 134 13.89 -7.43 -4.93
C GLU A 134 15.17 -6.57 -5.02
N TYR A 135 15.49 -6.10 -6.23
CA TYR A 135 16.66 -5.27 -6.52
C TYR A 135 16.25 -3.82 -6.76
N ASP A 136 15.33 -3.31 -5.94
CA ASP A 136 14.94 -1.91 -5.94
C ASP A 136 16.12 -1.02 -5.55
N GLU A 137 16.48 -0.10 -6.44
CA GLU A 137 17.58 0.83 -6.24
C GLU A 137 17.20 2.11 -5.48
N VAL A 138 15.91 2.34 -5.25
CA VAL A 138 15.39 3.49 -4.49
C VAL A 138 15.05 3.05 -3.07
N LEU A 139 14.26 1.98 -2.95
CA LEU A 139 13.76 1.49 -1.68
C LEU A 139 14.68 0.42 -1.09
N PRO A 140 14.97 0.48 0.22
CA PRO A 140 15.70 -0.58 0.90
C PRO A 140 14.81 -1.82 1.08
N PHE A 141 14.79 -2.71 0.09
CA PHE A 141 13.92 -3.90 0.02
C PHE A 141 13.84 -4.67 1.34
N GLU A 142 14.98 -5.02 1.93
CA GLU A 142 15.05 -5.81 3.17
C GLU A 142 14.41 -5.10 4.38
N LYS A 143 14.61 -3.77 4.50
CA LYS A 143 14.03 -3.00 5.61
C LYS A 143 12.52 -2.91 5.47
N VAL A 144 12.04 -2.57 4.27
CA VAL A 144 10.60 -2.50 3.99
C VAL A 144 9.97 -3.87 4.20
N ARG A 145 10.59 -4.94 3.67
CA ARG A 145 10.09 -6.30 3.83
C ARG A 145 9.92 -6.70 5.30
N ARG A 146 10.91 -6.37 6.15
CA ARG A 146 10.86 -6.62 7.59
C ARG A 146 9.69 -5.91 8.26
N GLU A 147 9.44 -4.64 7.93
CA GLU A 147 8.30 -3.89 8.46
C GLU A 147 6.95 -4.48 8.04
N LEU A 148 6.84 -4.92 6.78
CA LEU A 148 5.64 -5.61 6.31
C LEU A 148 5.42 -6.92 7.05
N ASP A 149 6.48 -7.70 7.30
CA ASP A 149 6.40 -8.96 8.04
C ASP A 149 6.03 -8.72 9.52
N ARG A 150 6.51 -7.63 10.14
CA ARG A 150 6.12 -7.19 11.49
C ARG A 150 4.61 -6.95 11.59
N VAL A 151 4.06 -6.13 10.68
CA VAL A 151 2.63 -5.78 10.70
C VAL A 151 1.75 -6.95 10.29
N SER A 152 2.19 -7.74 9.30
CA SER A 152 1.52 -8.97 8.88
C SER A 152 1.38 -9.96 10.05
N SER A 153 2.39 -10.06 10.92
CA SER A 153 2.33 -10.89 12.12
C SER A 153 1.36 -10.33 13.17
N SER A 154 1.36 -9.01 13.40
CA SER A 154 0.41 -8.35 14.31
C SER A 154 -1.04 -8.54 13.87
N TRP A 155 -1.32 -8.39 12.57
CA TRP A 155 -2.65 -8.59 11.99
C TRP A 155 -3.13 -10.03 12.05
N ARG A 156 -2.22 -11.02 12.06
CA ARG A 156 -2.58 -12.43 12.32
C ARG A 156 -2.95 -12.67 13.77
N GLY A 157 -2.25 -12.04 14.71
CA GLY A 157 -2.52 -12.19 16.15
C GLY A 157 -3.87 -11.59 16.58
N ASN A 158 -4.34 -10.55 15.90
CA ASN A 158 -5.53 -9.80 16.31
C ASN A 158 -6.87 -10.36 15.78
N VAL A 159 -6.86 -11.44 14.97
CA VAL A 159 -8.09 -12.07 14.43
C VAL A 159 -8.89 -12.84 15.51
N GLY A 160 -8.40 -12.88 16.75
CA GLY A 160 -9.05 -13.54 17.90
C GLY A 160 -9.71 -12.60 18.93
N GLY A 161 -9.60 -11.27 18.81
CA GLY A 161 -10.03 -10.35 19.86
C GLY A 161 -10.85 -9.18 19.34
N GLY A 162 -12.17 -9.26 19.46
CA GLY A 162 -13.01 -8.07 19.35
C GLY A 162 -12.76 -7.16 20.55
N GLY A 163 -12.12 -6.01 20.35
CA GLY A 163 -11.96 -5.02 21.42
C GLY A 163 -10.94 -3.93 21.10
N SER A 164 -11.46 -2.72 20.89
CA SER A 164 -10.83 -1.40 21.06
C SER A 164 -9.42 -1.37 21.66
N CYS A 165 -8.48 -0.78 20.92
CA CYS A 165 -7.29 -0.15 21.52
C CYS A 165 -6.93 1.14 20.76
N CYS A 166 -7.78 2.16 20.91
CA CYS A 166 -7.30 3.54 20.94
C CYS A 166 -6.63 3.74 22.31
N ALA A 167 -5.30 3.61 22.41
CA ALA A 167 -4.47 4.28 23.41
C ALA A 167 -3.01 3.79 23.35
N ASN A 168 -2.09 4.76 23.31
CA ASN A 168 -0.71 4.70 23.78
C ASN A 168 0.23 3.67 23.15
N PHE A 169 1.24 4.16 22.42
CA PHE A 169 2.60 4.20 22.99
C PHE A 169 3.52 5.08 22.14
N GLY A 170 3.84 6.26 22.67
CA GLY A 170 5.10 6.93 22.37
C GLY A 170 6.21 6.31 23.22
N ARG A 171 7.45 6.43 22.71
CA ARG A 171 8.74 6.08 23.35
C ARG A 171 9.10 4.59 23.36
N ASN A 172 10.01 4.22 22.46
CA ASN A 172 11.38 3.83 22.82
C ASN A 172 12.17 3.48 21.55
N VAL A 173 13.02 4.40 21.11
CA VAL A 173 14.14 4.06 20.23
C VAL A 173 15.39 4.14 21.10
N ALA A 174 15.78 3.00 21.65
CA ALA A 174 17.07 2.84 22.32
C ALA A 174 17.83 1.70 21.62
N ALA A 175 18.91 2.13 20.97
CA ALA A 175 20.13 1.41 20.64
C ALA A 175 20.14 -0.13 20.72
N ALA A 176 20.45 -0.76 19.58
CA ALA A 176 21.27 -1.97 19.57
C ALA A 176 22.14 -2.00 18.31
N SER A 177 23.38 -1.56 18.50
CA SER A 177 24.54 -1.86 17.66
C SER A 177 24.96 -3.32 17.90
N ALA A 178 25.19 -4.11 16.85
CA ALA A 178 26.28 -5.11 16.83
C ALA A 178 26.46 -5.77 15.45
N ALA A 179 27.70 -5.69 14.97
CA ALA A 179 28.51 -6.71 14.31
C ALA A 179 28.05 -7.39 13.00
N VAL A 180 28.88 -7.13 11.98
CA VAL A 180 29.06 -7.90 10.74
C VAL A 180 29.79 -9.22 11.02
N PRO A 181 29.45 -10.31 10.30
CA PRO A 181 30.45 -11.28 9.90
C PRO A 181 30.50 -11.48 8.38
N THR A 182 31.73 -11.70 7.93
CA THR A 182 32.19 -11.85 6.56
C THR A 182 32.03 -13.27 6.00
N SER A 183 31.86 -13.32 4.66
CA SER A 183 32.26 -14.37 3.69
C SER A 183 31.66 -15.78 3.76
N ALA A 184 31.00 -16.19 2.65
CA ALA A 184 31.26 -17.46 1.96
C ALA A 184 30.59 -17.53 0.56
N THR A 185 31.43 -17.58 -0.46
CA THR A 185 31.46 -18.47 -1.64
C THR A 185 30.16 -18.83 -2.40
N SER A 186 30.15 -18.47 -3.69
CA SER A 186 29.16 -18.73 -4.73
C SER A 186 29.20 -20.14 -5.31
N SER A 187 28.04 -20.67 -5.72
CA SER A 187 27.91 -21.67 -6.79
C SER A 187 26.58 -21.51 -7.54
N PRO A 188 26.52 -21.84 -8.85
CA PRO A 188 25.46 -21.38 -9.75
C PRO A 188 24.27 -22.33 -9.74
N VAL A 189 23.05 -21.80 -9.67
CA VAL A 189 21.80 -22.56 -9.77
C VAL A 189 21.07 -22.18 -11.07
N THR A 190 20.79 -23.20 -11.87
CA THR A 190 20.05 -23.17 -13.14
C THR A 190 18.58 -22.75 -12.96
N PRO A 191 17.94 -22.17 -13.99
CA PRO A 191 16.63 -21.53 -13.84
C PRO A 191 15.50 -22.56 -13.93
N THR A 192 14.86 -22.88 -12.80
CA THR A 192 13.63 -23.67 -12.76
C THR A 192 12.41 -22.76 -12.93
N SER A 193 11.54 -23.16 -13.86
CA SER A 193 10.23 -22.59 -14.20
C SER A 193 9.49 -21.95 -13.01
N ALA A 194 9.34 -20.63 -13.06
CA ALA A 194 8.77 -19.82 -11.99
C ALA A 194 7.26 -20.03 -11.82
N ALA A 195 6.90 -20.89 -10.87
CA ALA A 195 5.57 -20.98 -10.30
C ALA A 195 5.23 -19.70 -9.52
N ILE A 196 3.98 -19.25 -9.61
CA ILE A 196 3.46 -18.13 -8.81
C ILE A 196 3.56 -18.52 -7.33
N PRO A 197 4.24 -17.76 -6.46
CA PRO A 197 4.28 -18.07 -5.04
C PRO A 197 2.85 -18.03 -4.49
N ARG A 198 2.39 -19.19 -3.99
CA ARG A 198 1.07 -19.33 -3.37
C ARG A 198 1.06 -18.52 -2.08
N SER A 199 0.40 -17.36 -2.08
CA SER A 199 0.01 -16.64 -0.86
C SER A 199 -0.85 -17.59 -0.01
N SER A 200 -0.27 -18.12 1.07
CA SER A 200 -0.79 -19.22 1.87
C SER A 200 -1.81 -18.79 2.93
N ASN A 201 -2.34 -17.57 2.89
CA ASN A 201 -3.19 -17.07 3.97
C ASN A 201 -4.55 -16.58 3.49
N LYS A 202 -5.58 -17.41 3.72
CA LYS A 202 -6.97 -17.19 3.29
C LYS A 202 -7.71 -16.06 4.01
N HIS A 203 -7.10 -15.39 5.01
CA HIS A 203 -7.80 -14.44 5.88
C HIS A 203 -7.05 -13.12 6.18
N ALA A 204 -5.86 -12.89 5.62
CA ALA A 204 -5.19 -11.60 5.83
C ALA A 204 -5.80 -10.52 4.92
N ASN A 205 -6.05 -9.33 5.46
CA ASN A 205 -6.41 -8.14 4.67
C ASN A 205 -5.22 -7.55 3.91
N PHE A 206 -4.08 -8.22 3.99
CA PHE A 206 -2.77 -7.74 3.58
C PHE A 206 -2.07 -8.82 2.77
N ASP A 207 -1.77 -8.52 1.52
CA ASP A 207 -0.96 -9.36 0.63
C ASP A 207 0.36 -8.65 0.30
N VAL A 208 1.44 -9.42 0.28
CA VAL A 208 2.74 -8.94 -0.24
C VAL A 208 3.11 -9.77 -1.46
N LEU A 209 3.40 -9.10 -2.56
CA LEU A 209 3.88 -9.69 -3.81
C LEU A 209 5.33 -9.24 -4.03
N VAL A 210 6.26 -10.19 -4.10
CA VAL A 210 7.67 -9.89 -4.40
C VAL A 210 7.97 -10.29 -5.83
N TRP A 211 8.62 -9.39 -6.57
CA TRP A 211 9.15 -9.67 -7.90
C TRP A 211 10.67 -9.87 -7.83
N GLU A 212 11.06 -11.14 -7.85
CA GLU A 212 12.46 -11.54 -7.90
C GLU A 212 13.14 -11.01 -9.17
N GLY A 213 14.37 -10.52 -9.04
CA GLY A 213 15.12 -9.98 -10.18
C GLY A 213 14.51 -8.72 -10.81
N ALA A 214 13.56 -8.05 -10.16
CA ALA A 214 13.01 -6.77 -10.58
C ALA A 214 13.68 -5.60 -9.86
N GLY A 215 13.71 -4.44 -10.52
CA GLY A 215 14.13 -3.17 -9.93
C GLY A 215 12.96 -2.19 -9.99
N HIS A 216 13.11 -1.01 -9.41
CA HIS A 216 12.02 -0.08 -9.07
C HIS A 216 11.07 0.26 -10.23
N GLY A 217 11.60 0.37 -11.45
CA GLY A 217 10.82 0.68 -12.66
C GLY A 217 10.39 -0.54 -13.48
N HIS A 218 10.88 -1.74 -13.16
CA HIS A 218 10.58 -2.95 -13.93
C HIS A 218 9.13 -3.39 -13.79
N CYS A 219 8.46 -3.00 -12.71
CA CYS A 219 7.05 -3.28 -12.45
C CYS A 219 6.12 -2.69 -13.52
N VAL A 220 6.48 -1.53 -14.08
CA VAL A 220 5.76 -0.86 -15.18
C VAL A 220 6.19 -1.39 -16.55
N SER A 221 7.49 -1.68 -16.73
CA SER A 221 8.02 -2.06 -18.05
C SER A 221 7.83 -3.54 -18.42
N ARG A 222 7.47 -4.42 -17.46
CA ARG A 222 7.34 -5.87 -17.69
C ARG A 222 5.87 -6.30 -17.66
N PRO A 223 5.27 -6.78 -18.76
CA PRO A 223 3.88 -7.25 -18.76
C PRO A 223 3.60 -8.42 -17.78
N ARG A 224 4.64 -9.16 -17.37
CA ARG A 224 4.52 -10.26 -16.41
C ARG A 224 4.21 -9.77 -14.99
N THR A 225 4.85 -8.70 -14.52
CA THR A 225 4.63 -8.13 -13.18
C THR A 225 3.20 -7.60 -13.06
N TRP A 226 2.73 -6.93 -14.11
CA TRP A 226 1.33 -6.47 -14.21
C TRP A 226 0.32 -7.62 -14.10
N ARG A 227 0.54 -8.72 -14.85
CA ARG A 227 -0.35 -9.89 -14.80
C ARG A 227 -0.41 -10.53 -13.40
N GLN A 228 0.73 -10.61 -12.71
CA GLN A 228 0.79 -11.14 -11.35
C GLN A 228 0.04 -10.23 -10.37
N MET A 229 0.27 -8.92 -10.42
CA MET A 229 -0.46 -7.94 -9.60
C MET A 229 -1.96 -7.99 -9.88
N GLN A 230 -2.36 -7.97 -11.15
CA GLN A 230 -3.76 -8.04 -11.56
C GLN A 230 -4.44 -9.30 -11.04
N SER A 231 -3.75 -10.45 -11.04
CA SER A 231 -4.29 -11.69 -10.49
C SER A 231 -4.61 -11.56 -9.00
N VAL A 232 -3.76 -10.90 -8.23
CA VAL A 232 -3.98 -10.65 -6.79
C VAL A 232 -5.11 -9.64 -6.60
N MET A 233 -5.12 -8.56 -7.39
CA MET A 233 -6.16 -7.54 -7.33
C MET A 233 -7.55 -8.12 -7.59
N LYS A 234 -7.70 -8.93 -8.66
CA LYS A 234 -8.96 -9.62 -8.99
C LYS A 234 -9.41 -10.55 -7.86
N ARG A 235 -8.47 -11.29 -7.25
CA ARG A 235 -8.78 -12.15 -6.10
C ARG A 235 -9.33 -11.34 -4.92
N GLN A 236 -8.70 -10.22 -4.59
CA GLN A 236 -9.16 -9.33 -3.52
C GLN A 236 -10.53 -8.69 -3.85
N GLU A 237 -10.74 -8.28 -5.10
CA GLU A 237 -12.03 -7.77 -5.59
C GLU A 237 -13.16 -8.79 -5.39
N GLN A 238 -12.93 -10.07 -5.74
CA GLN A 238 -13.91 -11.13 -5.49
C GLN A 238 -14.25 -11.28 -4.01
N ILE A 239 -13.28 -11.09 -3.11
CA ILE A 239 -13.52 -11.12 -1.66
C ILE A 239 -14.38 -9.93 -1.23
N ILE A 240 -14.06 -8.72 -1.72
CA ILE A 240 -14.82 -7.50 -1.42
C ILE A 240 -16.28 -7.64 -1.89
N LEU A 241 -16.50 -8.16 -3.10
CA LEU A 241 -17.84 -8.39 -3.64
C LEU A 241 -18.63 -9.40 -2.81
N ARG A 242 -18.01 -10.51 -2.38
CA ARG A 242 -18.65 -11.50 -1.51
C ARG A 242 -19.08 -10.89 -0.18
N GLN A 243 -18.23 -10.08 0.45
CA GLN A 243 -18.55 -9.39 1.70
C GLN A 243 -19.76 -8.45 1.55
N ARG A 244 -19.86 -7.70 0.44
CA ARG A 244 -21.03 -6.86 0.15
C ARG A 244 -22.33 -7.68 0.05
N THR A 245 -22.28 -8.82 -0.65
CA THR A 245 -23.45 -9.68 -0.82
C THR A 245 -23.91 -10.26 0.51
N THR A 246 -22.99 -10.72 1.36
CA THR A 246 -23.34 -11.28 2.68
C THR A 246 -24.00 -10.25 3.60
N HIS A 247 -23.49 -9.00 3.61
CA HIS A 247 -24.13 -7.91 4.37
C HIS A 247 -25.54 -7.62 3.86
N THR A 248 -25.72 -7.56 2.53
CA THR A 248 -27.03 -7.29 1.92
C THR A 248 -28.06 -8.38 2.22
N VAL A 249 -27.65 -9.65 2.21
CA VAL A 249 -28.53 -10.80 2.54
C VAL A 249 -28.85 -10.82 4.04
N GLY A 250 -27.87 -10.52 4.90
CA GLY A 250 -28.06 -10.41 6.36
C GLY A 250 -29.07 -9.33 6.73
N ASP A 251 -28.96 -8.15 6.14
CA ASP A 251 -29.91 -7.05 6.35
C ASP A 251 -31.31 -7.42 5.85
N ARG A 252 -31.45 -8.00 4.65
CA ARG A 252 -32.77 -8.46 4.15
C ARG A 252 -33.42 -9.48 5.08
N ARG A 253 -32.65 -10.46 5.59
CA ARG A 253 -33.16 -11.45 6.55
C ARG A 253 -33.54 -10.80 7.88
N ARG A 254 -32.78 -9.81 8.34
CA ARG A 254 -33.10 -9.03 9.55
C ARG A 254 -34.42 -8.27 9.38
N TRP A 255 -34.63 -7.60 8.25
CA TRP A 255 -35.87 -6.91 7.92
C TRP A 255 -37.06 -7.86 7.81
N GLN A 256 -36.88 -9.03 7.18
CA GLN A 256 -37.91 -10.06 7.13
C GLN A 256 -38.27 -10.60 8.52
N ASN A 257 -37.29 -10.84 9.39
CA ASN A 257 -37.54 -11.30 10.75
C ASN A 257 -38.23 -10.24 11.63
N VAL A 258 -37.86 -8.97 11.49
CA VAL A 258 -38.54 -7.86 12.19
C VAL A 258 -39.99 -7.74 11.71
N ARG A 259 -40.23 -7.84 10.40
CA ARG A 259 -41.59 -7.81 9.83
C ARG A 259 -42.43 -9.01 10.29
N MET A 260 -41.88 -10.21 10.31
CA MET A 260 -42.59 -11.41 10.78
C MET A 260 -42.92 -11.34 12.27
N ARG A 261 -42.03 -10.78 13.11
CA ARG A 261 -42.30 -10.54 14.53
C ARG A 261 -43.35 -9.46 14.77
N GLY A 262 -43.36 -8.39 13.98
CA GLY A 262 -44.39 -7.36 14.04
C GLY A 262 -45.79 -7.85 13.62
N VAL A 263 -45.86 -8.77 12.65
CA VAL A 263 -47.13 -9.39 12.21
C VAL A 263 -47.64 -10.43 13.21
N ALA A 264 -46.76 -11.16 13.91
CA ALA A 264 -47.15 -12.06 14.98
C ALA A 264 -47.73 -11.30 16.19
N ALA A 265 -47.06 -10.21 16.62
CA ALA A 265 -47.53 -9.39 17.73
C ALA A 265 -48.88 -8.67 17.47
N ALA A 266 -49.26 -8.47 16.21
CA ALA A 266 -50.55 -7.87 15.82
C ALA A 266 -51.70 -8.88 15.70
N LYS A 267 -51.43 -10.19 15.82
CA LYS A 267 -52.46 -11.25 15.83
C LYS A 267 -52.85 -11.71 17.24
N ASP A 268 -52.06 -11.34 18.24
CA ASP A 268 -52.27 -11.68 19.65
C ASP A 268 -52.87 -10.49 20.46
N ALA A 269 -53.39 -9.47 19.79
CA ALA A 269 -54.09 -8.30 20.35
C ALA A 269 -55.48 -8.18 19.74
#